data_AF-A0A4P9W966-F1
#
_entry.id   AF-A0A4P9W966-F1
#
_cell.length_a   1.000
_cell.length_b   1.000
_cell.length_c   1.000
_cell.angle_alpha   90.00
_cell.angle_beta   90.00
_cell.angle_gamma   90.00
#
_symmetry.space_group_name_H-M   'P 1'
#
loop_
_entity.id
_entity.type
_entity.pdbx_description
1 polymer ?
#
loop_
_entity_poly.entity_id
_entity_poly.type
_entity_poly.pdbx_seq_one_letter_code
_entity_poly.pdbx_strand_id
1 'polypeptide(L)'
;MSIQWAQMAGPWTQWVPQTSRANSAHRWSAGPDYLYRITLAGGAAIENVGYVFGGYGVSLGGAGQFVNDVQVWQSGAWRAFTASSPPKGKQNPCFAAWNDRLVLWGGGNGDTIGANLLFDQQNIWLLSPAPRTWSVLPLTPGPDAQAPSISSPVTCTLVGSVLYIWASGNPLLTSVSYGLLHKLVLQALQWISGPNLEPATTNSSVSNPPSAPTSPSSDSSGSPPIAVVAKA
;
A
#
# COMPACT_ATOMS: atom_id res chain seq x y z
N MET A 1 6.12 7.12 25.19
CA MET A 1 7.17 6.45 24.38
C MET A 1 6.52 6.14 23.04
N SER A 2 6.91 6.81 21.95
CA SER A 2 6.34 6.54 20.62
C SER A 2 7.18 5.45 19.95
N ILE A 3 6.56 4.33 19.60
CA ILE A 3 7.22 3.25 18.85
C ILE A 3 6.95 3.52 17.38
N GLN A 4 8.00 3.67 16.58
CA GLN A 4 7.91 3.76 15.12
C GLN A 4 8.16 2.37 14.51
N TRP A 5 7.32 1.99 13.55
CA TRP A 5 7.38 0.69 12.88
C TRP A 5 7.68 0.89 11.40
N ALA A 6 8.51 0.00 10.84
CA ALA A 6 8.73 -0.08 9.40
C ALA A 6 8.57 -1.54 8.96
N GLN A 7 7.83 -1.73 7.85
CA GLN A 7 7.70 -3.04 7.22
C GLN A 7 8.92 -3.26 6.33
N MET A 8 9.74 -4.27 6.65
CA MET A 8 10.80 -4.77 5.77
C MET A 8 10.50 -6.23 5.46
N ALA A 9 10.70 -6.67 4.22
CA ALA A 9 10.57 -8.06 3.83
C ALA A 9 11.62 -8.90 4.59
N GLY A 10 11.21 -9.67 5.60
CA GLY A 10 12.14 -10.41 6.47
C GLY A 10 11.68 -10.47 7.93
N PRO A 11 12.59 -10.72 8.90
CA PRO A 11 12.23 -10.67 10.32
C PRO A 11 11.67 -9.29 10.67
N TRP A 12 10.61 -9.25 11.48
CA TRP A 12 10.03 -7.99 11.94
C TRP A 12 11.06 -7.25 12.80
N THR A 13 11.56 -6.12 12.30
CA THR A 13 12.50 -5.27 13.02
C THR A 13 11.74 -4.31 13.91
N GLN A 14 12.03 -4.33 15.21
CA GLN A 14 11.49 -3.35 16.15
C GLN A 14 12.50 -2.24 16.36
N TRP A 15 12.05 -0.99 16.32
CA TRP A 15 12.84 0.13 16.80
C TRP A 15 12.71 0.23 18.31
N VAL A 16 13.83 0.07 19.03
CA VAL A 16 13.88 0.18 20.49
C VAL A 16 14.68 1.44 20.85
N PRO A 17 14.04 2.51 21.36
CA PRO A 17 14.79 3.63 21.90
C PRO A 17 15.47 3.18 23.20
N GLN A 18 16.80 3.04 23.18
CA GLN A 18 17.57 2.87 24.40
C GLN A 18 17.71 4.22 25.10
N THR A 19 16.92 4.45 26.15
CA THR A 19 17.11 5.57 27.07
C THR A 19 18.05 5.16 28.20
N SER A 20 19.36 5.10 27.93
CA SER A 20 20.37 5.21 28.98
C SER A 20 21.05 6.57 28.83
N ARG A 21 21.19 7.30 29.95
CA ARG A 21 21.58 8.71 30.03
C ARG A 21 22.99 9.05 29.49
N ALA A 22 23.74 8.09 28.96
CA ALA A 22 25.14 8.29 28.59
C ALA A 22 25.46 8.07 27.10
N ASN A 23 24.64 7.36 26.32
CA ASN A 23 24.88 7.11 24.90
C ASN A 23 23.57 6.68 24.20
N SER A 24 22.85 7.62 23.61
CA SER A 24 21.64 7.34 22.81
C SER A 24 22.02 6.77 21.44
N ALA A 25 22.56 5.55 21.42
CA ALA A 25 22.71 4.80 20.18
C ALA A 25 21.35 4.22 19.79
N HIS A 26 20.71 4.82 18.79
CA HIS A 26 19.55 4.22 18.15
C HIS A 26 19.99 2.92 17.48
N ARG A 27 19.53 1.78 18.00
CA ARG A 27 19.86 0.46 17.45
C ARG A 27 18.58 -0.27 17.09
N TRP A 28 18.58 -0.84 15.90
CA TRP A 28 17.60 -1.84 15.53
C TRP A 28 17.90 -3.12 16.30
N SER A 29 16.87 -3.73 16.87
CA SER A 29 16.95 -5.07 17.44
C SER A 29 15.94 -5.97 16.74
N ALA A 30 16.28 -7.26 16.63
CA ALA A 30 15.31 -8.26 16.22
C ALA A 30 14.17 -8.29 17.23
N GLY A 31 12.92 -8.22 16.74
CA GLY A 31 11.75 -8.53 17.54
C GLY A 31 11.57 -10.05 17.68
N PRO A 32 10.56 -10.50 18.45
CA PRO A 32 10.15 -11.90 18.41
C PRO A 32 9.72 -12.30 17.00
N ASP A 33 9.91 -13.58 16.66
CA ASP A 33 9.43 -14.13 15.39
C ASP A 33 7.92 -13.97 15.27
N TYR A 34 7.49 -13.53 14.09
CA TYR A 34 6.07 -13.50 13.73
C TYR A 34 5.62 -14.90 13.34
N LEU A 35 4.35 -15.23 13.63
CA LEU A 35 3.81 -16.58 13.45
C LEU A 35 3.88 -17.08 12.00
N TYR A 36 3.93 -16.17 11.03
CA TYR A 36 3.89 -16.48 9.61
C TYR A 36 5.04 -15.83 8.83
N ARG A 37 5.33 -16.35 7.64
CA ARG A 37 6.10 -15.62 6.63
C ARG A 37 5.12 -14.96 5.67
N ILE A 38 4.79 -13.70 5.93
CA ILE A 38 3.85 -12.91 5.12
C ILE A 38 4.53 -11.71 4.50
N THR A 39 4.02 -11.30 3.35
CA THR A 39 4.36 -10.04 2.67
C THR A 39 3.09 -9.24 2.44
N LEU A 40 3.22 -7.94 2.17
CA LEU A 40 2.09 -7.11 1.72
C LEU A 40 0.92 -7.02 2.73
N ALA A 41 1.20 -7.22 4.02
CA ALA A 41 0.23 -7.08 5.09
C ALA A 41 0.05 -5.62 5.51
N GLY A 42 -1.11 -5.28 6.05
CA GLY A 42 -1.35 -3.98 6.68
C GLY A 42 -0.95 -4.00 8.15
N GLY A 43 -0.36 -2.91 8.64
CA GLY A 43 0.05 -2.74 10.03
C GLY A 43 -0.45 -1.42 10.61
N ALA A 44 -0.98 -1.47 11.83
CA ALA A 44 -1.44 -0.29 12.56
C ALA A 44 -1.22 -0.47 14.07
N ALA A 45 -1.21 0.63 14.82
CA ALA A 45 -1.06 0.58 16.28
C ALA A 45 -2.11 1.43 16.97
N ILE A 46 -2.70 0.90 18.04
CA ILE A 46 -3.52 1.65 19.00
C ILE A 46 -2.75 1.61 20.31
N GLU A 47 -2.40 2.79 20.84
CA GLU A 47 -1.59 2.93 22.04
C GLU A 47 -0.28 2.10 21.96
N ASN A 48 -0.09 1.12 22.84
CA ASN A 48 1.07 0.24 22.92
C ASN A 48 0.80 -1.15 22.29
N VAL A 49 -0.24 -1.26 21.45
CA VAL A 49 -0.66 -2.52 20.83
C VAL A 49 -0.52 -2.40 19.32
N GLY A 50 0.35 -3.23 18.73
CA GLY A 50 0.49 -3.36 17.29
C GLY A 50 -0.48 -4.40 16.75
N TYR A 51 -1.05 -4.14 15.58
CA TYR A 51 -1.97 -5.02 14.88
C TYR A 51 -1.45 -5.23 13.46
N VAL A 52 -1.44 -6.48 13.02
CA VAL A 52 -1.14 -6.87 11.65
C VAL A 52 -2.33 -7.63 11.11
N PHE A 53 -2.79 -7.25 9.92
CA PHE A 53 -3.87 -7.94 9.23
C PHE A 53 -3.48 -8.21 7.79
N GLY A 54 -3.89 -9.37 7.30
CA GLY A 54 -3.80 -9.68 5.88
C GLY A 54 -2.41 -10.13 5.44
N GLY A 55 -2.13 -9.85 4.16
CA GLY A 55 -0.89 -10.22 3.49
C GLY A 55 -1.01 -11.51 2.70
N TYR A 56 0.05 -11.77 1.94
CA TYR A 56 0.24 -12.98 1.17
C TYR A 56 1.32 -13.82 1.85
N GLY A 57 0.89 -14.97 2.38
CA GLY A 57 1.77 -15.93 3.02
C GLY A 57 2.20 -17.01 2.05
N VAL A 58 3.47 -17.39 2.10
CA VAL A 58 3.95 -18.64 1.51
C VAL A 58 4.11 -19.64 2.65
N SER A 59 3.28 -20.68 2.69
CA SER A 59 3.62 -21.86 3.49
C SER A 59 4.88 -22.47 2.89
N LEU A 60 5.83 -22.88 3.73
CA LEU A 60 7.06 -23.54 3.29
C LEU A 60 6.68 -24.89 2.64
N GLY A 61 6.42 -24.87 1.33
CA GLY A 61 6.00 -26.03 0.53
C GLY A 61 4.60 -25.98 -0.08
N GLY A 62 3.83 -24.89 0.04
CA GLY A 62 2.45 -24.80 -0.47
C GLY A 62 2.18 -23.62 -1.43
N ALA A 63 1.03 -23.68 -2.10
CA ALA A 63 0.50 -22.54 -2.85
C ALA A 63 0.27 -21.36 -1.90
N GLY A 64 0.70 -20.16 -2.28
CA GLY A 64 0.57 -19.01 -1.40
C GLY A 64 -0.90 -18.65 -1.14
N GLN A 65 -1.17 -18.21 0.08
CA GLN A 65 -2.51 -18.00 0.61
C GLN A 65 -2.66 -16.56 1.12
N PHE A 66 -3.82 -15.97 0.85
CA PHE A 66 -4.21 -14.71 1.48
C PHE A 66 -4.64 -14.97 2.91
N VAL A 67 -3.98 -14.30 3.84
CA VAL A 67 -4.23 -14.45 5.27
C VAL A 67 -5.36 -13.51 5.69
N ASN A 68 -6.25 -13.93 6.58
CA ASN A 68 -7.41 -13.16 7.02
C ASN A 68 -7.53 -13.03 8.54
N ASP A 69 -6.50 -13.43 9.26
CA ASP A 69 -6.43 -13.28 10.70
C ASP A 69 -5.84 -11.91 11.08
N VAL A 70 -5.93 -11.61 12.37
CA VAL A 70 -5.25 -10.46 12.98
C VAL A 70 -4.23 -11.03 13.94
N GLN A 71 -3.00 -10.55 13.84
CA GLN A 71 -1.96 -10.81 14.83
C GLN A 71 -1.72 -9.54 15.63
N VAL A 72 -1.62 -9.70 16.94
CA VAL A 72 -1.41 -8.60 17.87
C VAL A 72 -0.04 -8.72 18.49
N TRP A 73 0.71 -7.63 18.44
CA TRP A 73 1.92 -7.44 19.22
C TRP A 73 1.60 -6.62 20.47
N GLN A 74 1.86 -7.18 21.64
CA GLN A 74 1.77 -6.45 22.90
C GLN A 74 2.81 -7.00 23.87
N SER A 75 3.46 -6.12 24.63
CA SER A 75 4.41 -6.50 25.68
C SER A 75 5.54 -7.41 25.18
N GLY A 76 6.04 -7.15 23.96
CA GLY A 76 7.16 -7.90 23.38
C GLY A 76 6.81 -9.30 22.85
N ALA A 77 5.53 -9.63 22.68
CA ALA A 77 5.09 -10.92 22.16
C ALA A 77 3.99 -10.78 21.11
N TRP A 78 4.01 -11.67 20.12
CA TRP A 78 2.93 -11.85 19.15
C TRP A 78 1.88 -12.84 19.68
N ARG A 79 0.62 -12.57 19.38
CA ARG A 79 -0.50 -13.46 19.71
C ARG A 79 -1.60 -13.35 18.66
N ALA A 80 -2.27 -14.47 18.42
CA ALA A 80 -3.47 -14.49 17.59
C ALA A 80 -4.57 -13.61 18.21
N PHE A 81 -5.24 -12.83 17.37
CA PHE A 81 -6.38 -12.02 17.74
C PHE A 81 -7.61 -12.54 17.01
N THR A 82 -8.40 -13.35 17.73
CA THR A 82 -9.65 -13.88 17.20
C THR A 82 -10.73 -12.81 17.26
N ALA A 83 -11.14 -12.33 16.10
CA ALA A 83 -12.27 -11.45 15.92
C ALA A 83 -13.41 -12.19 15.22
N SER A 84 -14.66 -11.88 15.58
CA SER A 84 -15.80 -12.43 14.84
C SER A 84 -15.98 -11.73 13.50
N SER A 85 -16.51 -12.47 12.53
CA SER A 85 -16.87 -11.99 11.18
C SER A 85 -15.70 -11.37 10.39
N PRO A 86 -14.50 -11.99 10.35
CA PRO A 86 -13.36 -11.39 9.67
C PRO A 86 -13.64 -11.22 8.16
N PRO A 87 -13.16 -10.13 7.54
CA PRO A 87 -13.16 -10.02 6.10
C PRO A 87 -12.36 -11.16 5.45
N LYS A 88 -12.57 -11.39 4.15
CA LYS A 88 -11.69 -12.27 3.38
C LYS A 88 -10.25 -11.79 3.47
N GLY A 89 -9.33 -12.74 3.43
CA GLY A 89 -7.90 -12.46 3.45
C GLY A 89 -7.48 -11.67 2.22
N LYS A 90 -6.55 -10.73 2.39
CA LYS A 90 -6.20 -9.78 1.33
C LYS A 90 -4.79 -9.24 1.48
N GLN A 91 -4.13 -8.97 0.36
CA GLN A 91 -2.81 -8.33 0.29
C GLN A 91 -2.93 -6.86 -0.11
N ASN A 92 -1.92 -6.07 0.24
CA ASN A 92 -1.89 -4.61 0.06
C ASN A 92 -3.11 -3.89 0.65
N PRO A 93 -3.62 -4.25 1.86
CA PRO A 93 -4.70 -3.48 2.43
C PRO A 93 -4.17 -2.14 2.97
N CYS A 94 -5.02 -1.12 2.93
CA CYS A 94 -4.87 0.01 3.83
C CYS A 94 -5.33 -0.42 5.23
N PHE A 95 -4.48 -0.28 6.23
CA PHE A 95 -4.81 -0.59 7.63
C PHE A 95 -4.33 0.53 8.54
N ALA A 96 -5.24 1.17 9.27
CA ALA A 96 -4.96 2.37 10.07
C ALA A 96 -5.76 2.39 11.37
N ALA A 97 -5.23 3.03 12.41
CA ALA A 97 -5.91 3.20 13.70
C ALA A 97 -6.72 4.51 13.74
N TRP A 98 -8.01 4.44 14.07
CA TRP A 98 -8.92 5.57 14.19
C TRP A 98 -9.86 5.39 15.37
N ASN A 99 -9.87 6.34 16.32
CA ASN A 99 -10.82 6.39 17.45
C ASN A 99 -10.95 5.04 18.21
N ASP A 100 -9.82 4.50 18.67
CA ASP A 100 -9.68 3.20 19.34
C ASP A 100 -10.17 1.99 18.54
N ARG A 101 -10.30 2.15 17.22
CA ARG A 101 -10.66 1.11 16.26
C ARG A 101 -9.63 1.04 15.16
N LEU A 102 -9.68 -0.02 14.36
CA LEU A 102 -8.84 -0.16 13.18
C LEU A 102 -9.72 -0.13 11.93
N VAL A 103 -9.35 0.72 10.99
CA VAL A 103 -9.97 0.83 9.68
C VAL A 103 -9.16 0.00 8.71
N LEU A 104 -9.84 -0.89 7.99
CA LEU A 104 -9.30 -1.69 6.91
C LEU A 104 -10.03 -1.32 5.63
N TRP A 105 -9.29 -0.99 4.57
CA TRP A 105 -9.85 -0.75 3.25
C TRP A 105 -8.99 -1.34 2.13
N GLY A 106 -9.64 -1.68 1.02
CA GLY A 106 -8.99 -2.12 -0.20
C GLY A 106 -8.35 -3.49 -0.08
N GLY A 107 -7.26 -3.68 -0.81
CA GLY A 107 -6.51 -4.92 -0.92
C GLY A 107 -7.14 -5.96 -1.85
N GLY A 108 -6.29 -6.79 -2.46
CA GLY A 108 -6.70 -7.86 -3.38
C GLY A 108 -6.60 -9.24 -2.76
N ASN A 109 -7.46 -10.18 -3.18
CA ASN A 109 -7.48 -11.56 -2.67
C ASN A 109 -7.46 -12.63 -3.76
N GLY A 110 -7.04 -12.29 -4.99
CA GLY A 110 -6.98 -13.22 -6.12
C GLY A 110 -8.34 -13.53 -6.77
N ASP A 111 -9.45 -13.46 -6.03
CA ASP A 111 -10.81 -13.70 -6.55
C ASP A 111 -11.31 -12.61 -7.50
N THR A 112 -10.63 -11.46 -7.58
CA THR A 112 -11.20 -10.18 -8.07
C THR A 112 -10.50 -9.55 -9.27
N ILE A 113 -9.78 -10.32 -10.08
CA ILE A 113 -8.98 -9.77 -11.19
C ILE A 113 -9.85 -9.21 -12.35
N GLY A 114 -11.17 -9.43 -12.37
CA GLY A 114 -12.01 -9.09 -13.53
C GLY A 114 -13.10 -8.03 -13.36
N ALA A 115 -13.39 -7.54 -12.15
CA ALA A 115 -14.55 -6.65 -11.95
C ALA A 115 -14.11 -5.28 -11.42
N ASN A 116 -14.58 -4.22 -12.10
CA ASN A 116 -14.61 -2.83 -11.62
C ASN A 116 -15.47 -2.74 -10.34
N LEU A 117 -15.00 -3.31 -9.23
CA LEU A 117 -15.66 -3.27 -7.93
C LEU A 117 -15.42 -1.93 -7.21
N LEU A 118 -15.51 -0.85 -7.98
CA LEU A 118 -15.36 0.54 -7.55
C LEU A 118 -16.30 0.87 -6.38
N PHE A 119 -17.41 0.14 -6.23
CA PHE A 119 -18.37 0.40 -5.16
C PHE A 119 -18.98 -0.86 -4.60
N ASP A 120 -18.18 -1.91 -4.40
CA ASP A 120 -18.58 -2.77 -3.28
C ASP A 120 -18.34 -1.98 -2.00
N GLN A 121 -19.34 -1.17 -1.62
CA GLN A 121 -19.44 -0.39 -0.38
C GLN A 121 -19.17 -1.24 0.87
N GLN A 122 -18.98 -2.55 0.71
CA GLN A 122 -18.68 -3.52 1.74
C GLN A 122 -17.17 -3.71 2.01
N ASN A 123 -16.27 -2.98 1.34
CA ASN A 123 -14.83 -3.14 1.52
C ASN A 123 -14.18 -2.20 2.54
N ILE A 124 -14.97 -1.45 3.31
CA ILE A 124 -14.47 -0.77 4.51
C ILE A 124 -14.91 -1.52 5.72
N TRP A 125 -13.92 -1.98 6.47
CA TRP A 125 -14.13 -2.76 7.67
C TRP A 125 -13.59 -1.99 8.85
N LEU A 126 -14.36 -1.98 9.94
CA LEU A 126 -13.88 -1.59 11.24
C LEU A 126 -13.64 -2.83 12.09
N LEU A 127 -12.46 -2.90 12.69
CA LEU A 127 -12.19 -3.79 13.80
C LEU A 127 -12.31 -3.01 15.10
N SER A 128 -13.19 -3.46 15.98
CA SER A 128 -13.26 -2.98 17.36
C SER A 128 -12.45 -3.92 18.25
N PRO A 129 -11.29 -3.50 18.84
CA PRO A 129 -10.47 -4.35 19.69
C PRO A 129 -11.18 -4.89 20.93
N ALA A 130 -12.20 -4.17 21.40
CA ALA A 130 -13.19 -4.63 22.36
C ALA A 130 -14.55 -4.20 21.79
N PRO A 131 -15.45 -5.14 21.43
CA PRO A 131 -15.51 -6.56 21.81
C PRO A 131 -14.84 -7.57 20.85
N ARG A 132 -13.83 -7.18 20.06
CA ARG A 132 -13.17 -8.04 19.03
C ARG A 132 -14.09 -8.42 17.87
N THR A 133 -14.71 -7.41 17.28
CA THR A 133 -15.67 -7.61 16.20
C THR A 133 -15.25 -6.85 14.95
N TRP A 134 -15.37 -7.50 13.82
CA TRP A 134 -15.36 -6.83 12.52
C TRP A 134 -16.78 -6.40 12.15
N SER A 135 -16.89 -5.20 11.58
CA SER A 135 -18.13 -4.67 11.04
C SER A 135 -17.86 -3.92 9.74
N VAL A 136 -18.75 -4.08 8.76
CA VAL A 136 -18.73 -3.28 7.55
C VAL A 136 -19.22 -1.86 7.87
N LEU A 137 -18.53 -0.86 7.34
CA LEU A 137 -18.99 0.53 7.37
C LEU A 137 -19.79 0.86 6.12
N PRO A 138 -21.06 1.29 6.24
CA PRO A 138 -21.82 1.73 5.09
C PRO A 138 -21.29 3.09 4.62
N LEU A 139 -20.85 3.18 3.36
CA LEU A 139 -20.38 4.43 2.78
C LEU A 139 -21.46 5.14 1.98
N THR A 140 -21.48 6.46 2.10
CA THR A 140 -22.22 7.33 1.19
C THR A 140 -21.22 8.00 0.23
N PRO A 141 -21.18 7.62 -1.05
CA PRO A 141 -20.36 8.30 -2.05
C PRO A 141 -20.80 9.77 -2.16
N GLY A 142 -19.83 10.69 -2.17
CA GLY A 142 -20.08 12.08 -2.53
C GLY A 142 -20.39 12.24 -4.03
N PRO A 143 -20.86 13.43 -4.45
CA PRO A 143 -20.96 13.76 -5.88
C PRO A 143 -19.62 13.53 -6.57
N ASP A 144 -19.65 12.85 -7.72
CA ASP A 144 -18.47 12.55 -8.55
C ASP A 144 -17.36 11.72 -7.86
N ALA A 145 -17.68 11.10 -6.71
CA ALA A 145 -16.82 10.13 -6.07
C ALA A 145 -16.49 9.00 -7.06
N GLN A 146 -15.18 8.76 -7.23
CA GLN A 146 -14.64 7.59 -7.91
C GLN A 146 -13.84 6.80 -6.89
N ALA A 147 -14.05 5.49 -6.76
CA ALA A 147 -13.09 4.69 -6.00
C ALA A 147 -11.89 4.33 -6.89
N PRO A 148 -10.73 4.00 -6.31
CA PRO A 148 -9.68 3.32 -7.05
C PRO A 148 -10.01 1.82 -7.19
N SER A 149 -9.36 1.14 -8.12
CA SER A 149 -9.43 -0.33 -8.17
C SER A 149 -8.82 -0.95 -6.91
N ILE A 150 -9.53 -1.90 -6.32
CA ILE A 150 -9.08 -2.68 -5.14
C ILE A 150 -7.82 -3.52 -5.42
N SER A 151 -7.50 -3.75 -6.70
CA SER A 151 -6.29 -4.48 -7.12
C SER A 151 -5.05 -3.60 -7.21
N SER A 152 -5.19 -2.27 -7.16
CA SER A 152 -4.05 -1.37 -7.19
C SER A 152 -3.36 -1.37 -5.82
N PRO A 153 -2.01 -1.40 -5.76
CA PRO A 153 -1.30 -1.10 -4.54
C PRO A 153 -1.76 0.27 -4.02
N VAL A 154 -2.17 0.31 -2.76
CA VAL A 154 -2.70 1.51 -2.13
C VAL A 154 -1.77 1.92 -1.00
N THR A 155 -1.44 3.20 -0.98
CA THR A 155 -0.87 3.84 0.20
C THR A 155 -1.98 4.62 0.87
N CYS A 156 -2.01 4.61 2.18
CA CYS A 156 -2.98 5.42 2.91
C CYS A 156 -2.37 6.03 4.16
N THR A 157 -2.99 7.12 4.60
CA THR A 157 -2.64 7.79 5.86
C THR A 157 -3.90 8.35 6.49
N LEU A 158 -3.98 8.28 7.81
CA LEU A 158 -5.09 8.81 8.58
C LEU A 158 -4.67 10.12 9.25
N VAL A 159 -5.44 11.19 9.02
CA VAL A 159 -5.26 12.47 9.69
C VAL A 159 -6.57 12.90 10.32
N GLY A 160 -6.62 12.86 11.66
CA GLY A 160 -7.87 13.09 12.40
C GLY A 160 -8.93 12.05 12.03
N SER A 161 -10.04 12.51 11.45
CA SER A 161 -11.15 11.65 11.00
C SER A 161 -11.20 11.48 9.48
N VAL A 162 -10.10 11.77 8.78
CA VAL A 162 -10.03 11.63 7.32
C VAL A 162 -8.94 10.61 6.96
N LEU A 163 -9.34 9.54 6.29
CA LEU A 163 -8.43 8.57 5.69
C LEU A 163 -8.13 9.02 4.25
N TYR A 164 -6.89 9.38 4.02
CA TYR A 164 -6.37 9.71 2.70
C TYR A 164 -5.85 8.45 2.05
N ILE A 165 -6.27 8.21 0.81
CA ILE A 165 -5.95 7.00 0.06
C ILE A 165 -5.39 7.43 -1.29
N TRP A 166 -4.24 6.86 -1.62
CA TRP A 166 -3.59 7.04 -2.91
C TRP A 166 -3.38 5.66 -3.54
N ALA A 167 -3.98 5.42 -4.69
CA ALA A 167 -3.71 4.22 -5.47
C ALA A 167 -2.60 4.52 -6.48
N SER A 168 -1.45 3.86 -6.34
CA SER A 168 -0.46 3.80 -7.41
C SER A 168 -1.02 2.81 -8.43
N GLY A 169 -1.45 3.31 -9.59
CA GLY A 169 -2.08 2.49 -10.61
C GLY A 169 -1.24 1.29 -11.03
N ASN A 170 -1.89 0.28 -11.59
CA ASN A 170 -1.17 -0.73 -12.36
C ASN A 170 -0.98 -0.16 -13.77
N PRO A 171 0.27 0.09 -14.24
CA PRO A 171 0.51 0.60 -15.58
C PRO A 171 0.01 -0.35 -16.68
N LEU A 172 -0.22 -1.62 -16.37
CA LEU A 172 -0.78 -2.61 -17.28
C LEU A 172 -2.32 -2.56 -17.38
N LEU A 173 -2.99 -1.83 -16.48
CA LEU A 173 -4.44 -1.64 -16.47
C LEU A 173 -4.75 -0.18 -16.80
N THR A 174 -4.68 0.18 -18.09
CA THR A 174 -4.88 1.54 -18.60
C THR A 174 -6.29 2.09 -18.41
N SER A 175 -7.24 1.29 -17.89
CA SER A 175 -8.65 1.67 -17.71
C SER A 175 -8.98 2.22 -16.32
N VAL A 176 -8.06 2.19 -15.36
CA VAL A 176 -8.32 2.65 -13.99
C VAL A 176 -7.61 3.98 -13.75
N SER A 177 -8.38 5.01 -13.38
CA SER A 177 -7.82 6.28 -12.92
C SER A 177 -6.86 6.05 -11.75
N TYR A 178 -5.59 6.40 -11.93
CA TYR A 178 -4.57 6.40 -10.89
C TYR A 178 -4.10 7.84 -10.62
N GLY A 179 -3.41 8.06 -9.50
CA GLY A 179 -2.96 9.41 -9.11
C GLY A 179 -4.05 10.30 -8.49
N LEU A 180 -5.28 9.78 -8.36
CA LEU A 180 -6.34 10.44 -7.61
C LEU A 180 -6.10 10.29 -6.11
N LEU A 181 -6.06 11.42 -5.41
CA LEU A 181 -6.12 11.45 -3.96
C LEU A 181 -7.58 11.28 -3.53
N HIS A 182 -7.90 10.15 -2.92
CA HIS A 182 -9.21 9.91 -2.33
C HIS A 182 -9.20 10.25 -0.84
N LYS A 183 -10.35 10.69 -0.35
CA LYS A 183 -10.57 11.02 1.06
C LYS A 183 -11.82 10.30 1.52
N LEU A 184 -11.69 9.62 2.66
CA LEU A 184 -12.80 9.05 3.37
C LEU A 184 -12.97 9.79 4.70
N VAL A 185 -14.07 10.53 4.82
CA VAL A 185 -14.43 11.22 6.06
C VAL A 185 -15.16 10.22 6.96
N LEU A 186 -14.44 9.64 7.91
CA LEU A 186 -14.90 8.49 8.72
C LEU A 186 -16.06 8.81 9.66
N GLN A 187 -16.16 10.05 10.16
CA GLN A 187 -17.29 10.46 11.00
C GLN A 187 -18.59 10.58 10.19
N ALA A 188 -18.50 11.11 8.97
CA ALA A 188 -19.64 11.29 8.07
C ALA A 188 -19.89 10.06 7.19
N LEU A 189 -18.99 9.07 7.22
CA LEU A 189 -18.95 7.92 6.32
C LEU A 189 -19.05 8.34 4.84
N GLN A 190 -18.38 9.44 4.50
CA GLN A 190 -18.45 10.05 3.18
C GLN A 190 -17.18 9.82 2.39
N TRP A 191 -17.30 9.28 1.17
CA TRP A 191 -16.19 9.14 0.24
C TRP A 191 -16.13 10.34 -0.71
N ILE A 192 -14.97 10.96 -0.84
CA ILE A 192 -14.73 12.13 -1.68
C ILE A 192 -13.48 11.85 -2.53
N SER A 193 -13.57 12.07 -3.83
CA SER A 193 -12.40 12.03 -4.71
C SER A 193 -11.91 13.45 -4.97
N GLY A 194 -10.61 13.67 -4.75
CA GLY A 194 -9.96 14.91 -5.12
C GLY A 194 -9.83 15.05 -6.66
N PRO A 195 -9.41 16.23 -7.14
CA PRO A 195 -9.04 16.39 -8.54
C PRO A 195 -7.88 15.44 -8.89
N ASN A 196 -7.85 14.96 -10.14
CA ASN A 196 -6.73 14.16 -10.61
C ASN A 196 -5.47 15.02 -10.68
N LEU A 197 -4.50 14.76 -9.80
CA LEU A 197 -3.25 15.52 -9.75
C LEU A 197 -2.36 15.23 -10.96
N GLU A 198 -2.55 14.06 -11.58
CA GLU A 198 -1.94 13.69 -12.86
C GLU A 198 -3.07 13.24 -13.79
N PRO A 199 -3.72 14.16 -14.54
CA PRO A 199 -4.59 13.72 -15.63
C PRO A 199 -3.77 12.77 -16.48
N ALA A 200 -4.25 11.52 -16.62
CA ALA A 200 -3.56 10.50 -17.40
C ALA A 200 -3.05 11.18 -18.64
N THR A 201 -1.73 11.16 -18.88
CA THR A 201 -1.18 11.72 -20.10
C THR A 201 -1.98 11.06 -21.19
N THR A 202 -2.89 11.81 -21.82
CA THR A 202 -3.45 11.38 -23.07
C THR A 202 -2.19 11.11 -23.85
N ASN A 203 -2.01 9.87 -24.29
CA ASN A 203 -1.10 9.57 -25.37
C ASN A 203 -1.65 10.40 -26.52
N SER A 204 -1.34 11.69 -26.50
CA SER A 204 -1.43 12.61 -27.59
C SER A 204 -0.65 11.84 -28.61
N SER A 205 -1.40 11.28 -29.56
CA SER A 205 -0.83 10.58 -30.68
C SER A 205 0.38 11.41 -31.06
N VAL A 206 1.56 10.81 -30.94
CA VAL A 206 2.74 11.41 -31.52
C VAL A 206 2.37 11.47 -32.99
N SER A 207 1.81 12.60 -33.40
CA SER A 207 1.72 12.97 -34.80
C SER A 207 3.17 12.94 -35.21
N ASN A 208 3.54 11.90 -35.96
CA ASN A 208 4.88 11.78 -36.48
C ASN A 208 5.26 13.17 -37.01
N PRO A 209 6.38 13.77 -36.55
CA PRO A 209 6.82 15.02 -37.13
C PRO A 209 6.86 14.81 -38.65
N PRO A 210 6.33 15.74 -39.46
CA PRO A 210 6.29 15.58 -40.90
C PRO A 210 7.69 15.18 -41.36
N SER A 211 7.77 14.06 -42.07
CA SER A 211 9.03 13.48 -42.54
C SER A 211 9.91 14.60 -43.10
N ALA A 212 11.06 14.83 -42.46
CA ALA A 212 12.02 15.81 -42.96
C ALA A 212 12.35 15.46 -44.43
N PRO A 213 12.36 16.42 -45.35
CA PRO A 213 12.73 16.17 -46.73
C PRO A 213 14.11 15.53 -46.76
N THR A 214 14.20 14.36 -47.41
CA THR A 214 15.43 13.63 -47.65
C THR A 214 16.44 14.56 -48.33
N SER A 215 17.47 14.94 -47.58
CA SER A 215 18.61 15.65 -48.15
C SER A 215 19.45 14.65 -48.96
N PRO A 216 19.91 15.02 -50.16
CA PRO A 216 20.71 14.14 -51.00
C PRO A 216 22.04 13.81 -50.32
N SER A 217 22.41 12.53 -50.40
CA SER A 217 23.67 11.96 -49.95
C SER A 217 24.85 12.65 -50.64
N SER A 218 25.63 13.40 -49.88
CA SER A 218 26.98 13.80 -50.29
C SER A 218 27.97 12.73 -49.84
N ASP A 219 28.44 11.94 -50.79
CA ASP A 219 29.69 11.18 -50.69
C ASP A 219 30.82 12.13 -50.27
N SER A 220 31.53 11.80 -49.18
CA SER A 220 32.95 12.16 -49.10
C SER A 220 33.70 11.18 -48.20
N SER A 221 34.53 10.40 -48.86
CA SER A 221 35.66 9.64 -48.34
C SER A 221 36.62 10.53 -47.55
N GLY A 222 37.12 10.04 -46.41
CA GLY A 222 38.28 10.62 -45.76
C GLY A 222 38.51 10.13 -44.33
N SER A 223 39.21 9.01 -44.16
CA SER A 223 39.84 8.65 -42.89
C SER A 223 41.10 9.48 -42.65
N PRO A 224 41.37 9.88 -41.39
CA PRO A 224 42.74 9.90 -40.90
C PRO A 224 42.88 9.17 -39.53
N PRO A 225 44.13 8.86 -39.14
CA PRO A 225 44.44 7.72 -38.28
C PRO A 225 44.31 7.98 -36.77
N ILE A 226 44.18 6.87 -36.05
CA ILE A 226 44.13 6.74 -34.60
C ILE A 226 45.53 6.99 -34.00
N ALA A 227 45.64 7.92 -33.05
CA ALA A 227 46.78 8.03 -32.14
C ALA A 227 46.37 7.53 -30.74
N VAL A 228 47.00 6.43 -30.30
CA VAL A 228 46.88 5.88 -28.95
C VAL A 228 47.86 6.62 -28.05
N VAL A 229 47.38 7.22 -26.96
CA VAL A 229 48.22 7.66 -25.85
C VAL A 229 47.88 6.81 -24.62
N ALA A 230 48.83 5.97 -24.24
CA ALA A 230 48.85 5.27 -22.96
C ALA A 230 49.19 6.26 -21.83
N LYS A 231 48.56 6.10 -20.67
CA LYS A 231 49.00 6.73 -19.42
C LYS A 231 49.33 5.62 -18.42
N ALA A 232 50.51 5.74 -17.82
CA ALA A 232 50.96 4.99 -16.66
C ALA A 232 50.30 5.51 -15.37
#